data_AF-A0A1L6K1X2-F1
#
_entry.id   AF-A0A1L6K1X2-F1
#
_cell.length_a   1.000
_cell.length_b   1.000
_cell.length_c   1.000
_cell.angle_alpha   90.00
_cell.angle_beta   90.00
_cell.angle_gamma   90.00
#
_symmetry.space_group_name_H-M   'P 1'
#
loop_
_entity.id
_entity.type
_entity.pdbx_description
1 polymer ?
#
loop_
_entity_poly.entity_id
_entity_poly.type
_entity_poly.pdbx_seq_one_letter_code
_entity_poly.pdbx_strand_id
1 'polypeptide(L)'
;EPHYAAYMLKYDSTHGQFKGEIKVDGNNLTVNGKTIRFHMEKDPANIPWSETGAYYVVESTGVFTTTEKAKAHLKGGAKKVVISAPSADAPMFVMGVNH
;
A
#
# COMPACT_ATOMS: atom_id res chain seq x y z
N GLU A 1 -8.24 -0.87 11.37
CA GLU A 1 -9.34 0.11 11.50
C GLU A 1 -8.76 1.51 11.25
N PRO A 2 -9.48 2.41 10.53
CA PRO A 2 -8.95 3.70 10.10
C PRO A 2 -8.41 4.61 11.22
N HIS A 3 -9.02 4.65 12.41
CA HIS A 3 -8.48 5.44 13.53
C HIS A 3 -7.08 4.98 13.94
N TYR A 4 -6.84 3.67 14.00
CA TYR A 4 -5.51 3.16 14.33
C TYR A 4 -4.48 3.52 13.25
N ALA A 5 -4.84 3.44 11.97
CA ALA A 5 -3.97 3.83 10.87
C ALA A 5 -3.67 5.35 10.88
N ALA A 6 -4.65 6.19 11.19
CA ALA A 6 -4.47 7.64 11.34
C ALA A 6 -3.48 7.96 12.47
N TYR A 7 -3.57 7.25 13.60
CA TYR A 7 -2.64 7.39 14.71
C TYR A 7 -1.21 7.03 14.30
N MET A 8 -1.02 5.86 13.67
CA MET A 8 0.29 5.39 13.21
C MET A 8 0.91 6.33 12.16
N LEU A 9 0.08 6.94 11.30
CA LEU A 9 0.57 7.94 10.34
C LEU A 9 0.93 9.26 11.02
N LYS A 10 0.23 9.65 12.10
CA LYS A 10 0.49 10.92 12.80
C LYS A 10 1.76 10.88 13.63
N TYR A 11 2.04 9.76 14.28
CA TYR A 11 3.10 9.63 15.27
C TYR A 11 4.09 8.54 14.88
N ASP A 12 5.31 8.95 14.51
CA ASP A 12 6.43 8.06 14.27
C ASP A 12 7.55 8.34 15.29
N SER A 13 8.01 7.29 15.97
CA SER A 13 9.01 7.41 17.04
C SER A 13 10.41 7.78 16.54
N THR A 14 10.73 7.51 15.27
CA THR A 14 12.04 7.74 14.65
C THR A 14 12.04 9.02 13.82
N HIS A 15 10.98 9.22 13.04
CA HIS A 15 10.87 10.35 12.10
C HIS A 15 10.05 11.52 12.66
N GLY A 16 9.45 11.37 13.84
CA GLY A 16 8.66 12.39 14.51
C GLY A 16 7.23 12.48 14.01
N GLN A 17 6.55 13.57 14.37
CA GLN A 17 5.14 13.75 13.99
C GLN A 17 4.98 14.17 12.53
N PHE A 18 3.98 13.59 11.86
CA PHE A 18 3.57 14.05 10.54
C PHE A 18 2.97 15.47 10.62
N LYS A 19 3.56 16.40 9.86
CA LYS A 19 3.22 17.83 9.86
C LYS A 19 2.00 18.19 9.00
N GLY A 20 1.32 17.21 8.42
CA GLY A 20 0.09 17.40 7.66
C GLY A 20 -1.18 17.18 8.47
N GLU A 21 -2.31 17.40 7.80
CA GLU A 21 -3.64 17.15 8.35
C GLU A 21 -4.07 15.71 8.04
N ILE A 22 -4.59 15.01 9.04
CA ILE A 22 -5.11 13.65 8.93
C ILE A 22 -6.50 13.65 9.55
N LYS A 23 -7.49 13.14 8.81
CA LYS A 23 -8.87 12.95 9.28
C LYS A 23 -9.32 11.53 8.96
N VAL A 24 -10.08 10.93 9.86
CA VAL A 24 -10.85 9.72 9.55
C VAL A 24 -12.18 10.16 8.96
N ASP A 25 -12.53 9.63 7.79
CA ASP A 25 -13.75 9.95 7.06
C ASP A 25 -14.54 8.66 6.83
N GLY A 26 -15.41 8.34 7.79
CA GLY A 26 -16.11 7.06 7.83
C GLY A 26 -15.12 5.89 7.83
N ASN A 27 -15.14 5.10 6.75
CA ASN A 27 -14.26 3.96 6.58
C ASN A 27 -12.94 4.31 5.88
N ASN A 28 -12.66 5.58 5.59
CA ASN A 28 -11.51 6.04 4.81
C ASN A 28 -10.61 6.98 5.61
N LEU A 29 -9.46 7.35 5.03
CA LEU A 29 -8.55 8.36 5.55
C LEU A 29 -8.51 9.56 4.61
N THR A 30 -8.58 10.77 5.13
CA THR A 30 -8.31 11.99 4.38
C THR A 30 -7.00 12.60 4.87
N VAL A 31 -6.01 12.71 3.99
CA VAL A 31 -4.68 13.26 4.30
C VAL A 31 -4.41 14.47 3.41
N ASN A 32 -4.14 15.62 4.02
CA ASN A 32 -3.94 16.89 3.30
C ASN A 32 -5.02 17.17 2.26
N GLY A 33 -6.30 16.98 2.63
CA GLY A 33 -7.46 17.20 1.77
C GLY A 33 -7.71 16.11 0.70
N LYS A 34 -6.90 15.04 0.64
CA LYS A 34 -7.09 13.93 -0.29
C LYS A 34 -7.68 12.72 0.42
N THR A 35 -8.85 12.27 -0.02
CA THR A 35 -9.48 11.03 0.48
C THR A 35 -8.79 9.80 -0.12
N ILE A 36 -8.40 8.88 0.75
CA ILE A 36 -7.73 7.62 0.45
C ILE A 36 -8.67 6.49 0.89
N ARG A 37 -9.02 5.62 -0.07
CA ARG A 37 -9.82 4.44 0.24
C ARG A 37 -9.04 3.49 1.13
N PHE A 38 -9.67 3.02 2.20
CA PHE A 38 -9.05 2.11 3.16
C PHE A 38 -9.73 0.74 3.10
N HIS A 39 -8.92 -0.31 3.01
CA HIS A 39 -9.37 -1.70 2.93
C HIS A 39 -8.69 -2.52 4.03
N MET A 40 -9.40 -3.52 4.57
CA MET A 40 -8.91 -4.39 5.65
C MET A 40 -9.04 -5.86 5.25
N GLU A 41 -8.53 -6.20 4.07
CA GLU A 41 -8.55 -7.56 3.55
C GLU A 41 -7.26 -8.29 3.87
N LYS A 42 -7.38 -9.56 4.29
CA LYS A 42 -6.23 -10.44 4.50
C LYS A 42 -5.71 -11.04 3.20
N ASP A 43 -6.61 -11.34 2.27
CA ASP A 43 -6.27 -11.80 0.93
C ASP A 43 -6.21 -10.60 -0.02
N PRO A 44 -5.04 -10.28 -0.63
CA PRO A 44 -4.92 -9.17 -1.55
C PRO A 44 -5.81 -9.26 -2.79
N ALA A 45 -6.27 -10.47 -3.16
CA ALA A 45 -7.18 -10.68 -4.28
C ALA A 45 -8.59 -10.13 -4.02
N ASN A 46 -8.98 -9.96 -2.75
CA ASN A 46 -10.28 -9.42 -2.37
C ASN A 46 -10.32 -7.89 -2.39
N ILE A 47 -9.18 -7.23 -2.55
CA ILE A 47 -9.13 -5.77 -2.55
C ILE A 47 -9.53 -5.26 -3.94
N PRO A 48 -10.59 -4.45 -4.07
CA PRO A 48 -11.13 -4.01 -5.36
C PRO A 48 -10.33 -2.85 -5.95
N TRP A 49 -9.05 -3.06 -6.27
CA TRP A 49 -8.15 -2.04 -6.83
C TRP A 49 -8.70 -1.34 -8.08
N SER A 50 -9.44 -2.08 -8.91
CA SER A 50 -10.11 -1.53 -10.09
C SER A 50 -11.06 -0.36 -9.78
N GLU A 51 -11.62 -0.29 -8.58
CA GLU A 51 -12.54 0.78 -8.17
C GLU A 51 -11.84 2.01 -7.58
N THR A 52 -10.54 1.91 -7.25
CA THR A 52 -9.81 2.96 -6.51
C THR A 52 -8.97 3.86 -7.43
N GLY A 53 -8.79 3.46 -8.69
CA GLY A 53 -7.86 4.10 -9.63
C GLY A 53 -6.40 3.71 -9.43
N ALA A 54 -6.10 2.76 -8.53
CA ALA A 54 -4.74 2.29 -8.29
C ALA A 54 -4.18 1.54 -9.51
N TYR A 55 -3.19 2.14 -10.17
CA TYR A 55 -2.46 1.50 -11.27
C TYR A 55 -1.30 0.63 -10.76
N TYR A 56 -0.55 1.15 -9.80
CA TYR A 56 0.57 0.49 -9.15
C TYR A 56 0.19 0.15 -7.71
N VAL A 57 0.57 -1.04 -7.25
CA VAL A 57 0.49 -1.43 -5.84
C VAL A 57 1.90 -1.65 -5.32
N VAL A 58 2.18 -1.09 -4.15
CA VAL A 58 3.41 -1.37 -3.39
C VAL A 58 3.07 -2.46 -2.37
N GLU A 59 3.62 -3.65 -2.56
CA GLU A 59 3.45 -4.79 -1.65
C GLU A 59 4.50 -4.69 -0.55
N SER A 60 4.07 -4.15 0.60
CA SER A 60 4.92 -3.83 1.76
C SER A 60 4.51 -4.58 3.03
N THR A 61 3.79 -5.69 2.91
CA THR A 61 3.44 -6.56 4.05
C THR A 61 4.58 -7.49 4.46
N GLY A 62 5.50 -7.78 3.54
CA GLY A 62 6.59 -8.75 3.73
C GLY A 62 6.16 -10.22 3.59
N VAL A 63 4.88 -10.50 3.29
CA VAL A 63 4.35 -11.87 3.17
C VAL A 63 4.26 -12.36 1.72
N PHE A 64 3.94 -11.46 0.79
CA PHE A 64 3.73 -11.75 -0.63
C PHE A 64 4.96 -11.40 -1.47
N THR A 65 6.11 -12.02 -1.16
CA THR A 65 7.43 -11.65 -1.71
C THR A 65 7.85 -12.41 -2.98
N THR A 66 6.98 -13.27 -3.52
CA THR A 66 7.21 -13.94 -4.82
C THR A 66 6.23 -13.42 -5.86
N THR A 67 6.59 -13.57 -7.14
CA THR A 67 5.77 -13.17 -8.27
C THR A 67 4.38 -13.81 -8.19
N GLU A 68 4.31 -15.10 -7.85
CA GLU A 68 3.03 -15.80 -7.76
C GLU A 68 2.13 -15.29 -6.64
N LYS A 69 2.71 -14.99 -5.48
CA LYS A 69 1.96 -14.43 -4.35
C LYS A 69 1.50 -13.00 -4.62
N ALA A 70 2.39 -12.16 -5.14
CA ALA A 70 2.09 -10.75 -5.45
C ALA A 70 1.07 -10.58 -6.58
N LYS A 71 0.94 -11.56 -7.50
CA LYS A 71 -0.11 -11.57 -8.54
C LYS A 71 -1.52 -11.53 -7.98
N ALA A 72 -1.74 -11.86 -6.70
CA ALA A 72 -3.04 -11.72 -6.05
C ALA A 72 -3.62 -10.29 -6.23
N HIS A 73 -2.80 -9.24 -6.16
CA HIS A 73 -3.26 -7.87 -6.40
C HIS A 73 -3.76 -7.63 -7.82
N LEU A 74 -3.22 -8.34 -8.83
CA LEU A 74 -3.67 -8.20 -10.21
C LEU A 74 -5.10 -8.70 -10.39
N LYS A 75 -5.51 -9.71 -9.60
CA LYS A 75 -6.91 -10.20 -9.59
C LYS A 75 -7.88 -9.13 -9.11
N GLY A 76 -7.47 -8.30 -8.14
CA GLY A 76 -8.23 -7.14 -7.67
C GLY A 76 -8.29 -5.97 -8.67
N GLY A 77 -7.53 -6.04 -9.76
CA GLY A 77 -7.56 -5.06 -10.86
C GLY A 77 -6.36 -4.11 -10.93
N ALA A 78 -5.36 -4.26 -10.05
CA ALA A 78 -4.10 -3.53 -10.17
C ALA A 78 -3.39 -3.88 -11.49
N LYS A 79 -2.62 -2.94 -12.05
CA LYS A 79 -1.90 -3.17 -13.32
C LYS A 79 -0.45 -3.59 -13.12
N LYS A 80 0.19 -3.11 -12.07
CA LYS A 80 1.57 -3.44 -11.71
C LYS A 80 1.72 -3.55 -10.21
N VAL A 81 2.64 -4.42 -9.78
CA VAL A 81 2.98 -4.61 -8.37
C VAL A 81 4.48 -4.41 -8.20
N VAL A 82 4.86 -3.66 -7.16
CA VAL A 82 6.25 -3.46 -6.73
C VAL A 82 6.40 -4.08 -5.35
N ILE A 83 7.25 -5.10 -5.23
CA ILE A 83 7.53 -5.78 -3.96
C ILE A 83 8.60 -4.98 -3.23
N SER A 84 8.33 -4.51 -2.01
CA SER A 84 9.27 -3.67 -1.25
C SER A 84 10.29 -4.49 -0.43
N ALA A 85 10.57 -5.71 -0.86
CA ALA A 85 11.46 -6.67 -0.20
C ALA A 85 12.18 -7.52 -1.26
N PRO A 86 13.32 -8.14 -0.92
CA PRO A 86 13.98 -9.10 -1.82
C PRO A 86 13.01 -10.19 -2.27
N SER A 87 13.00 -10.46 -3.56
CA SER A 87 12.18 -11.51 -4.18
C SER A 87 13.06 -12.61 -4.74
N ALA A 88 12.58 -13.85 -4.65
CA ALA A 88 13.28 -14.99 -5.22
C ALA A 88 13.18 -15.07 -6.75
N ASP A 89 12.15 -14.45 -7.34
CA ASP A 89 11.78 -14.64 -8.75
C ASP A 89 11.40 -13.34 -9.49
N ALA A 90 11.09 -12.25 -8.78
CA ALA A 90 10.78 -10.98 -9.42
C ALA A 90 12.06 -10.23 -9.82
N PRO A 91 12.08 -9.51 -10.95
CA PRO A 91 13.17 -8.61 -11.32
C PRO A 91 13.43 -7.56 -10.22
N MET A 92 14.71 -7.34 -9.89
CA MET A 92 15.12 -6.40 -8.86
C MET A 92 15.79 -5.17 -9.46
N PHE A 93 15.27 -4.01 -9.08
CA PHE A 93 15.71 -2.72 -9.58
C PHE A 93 16.19 -1.84 -8.43
N VAL A 94 17.36 -1.23 -8.62
CA VAL A 94 17.90 -0.19 -7.74
C VAL A 94 17.93 1.09 -8.54
N MET A 95 17.16 2.09 -8.11
CA MET A 95 17.13 3.41 -8.74
C MET A 95 18.53 4.01 -8.78
N GLY A 96 18.92 4.51 -9.95
CA GLY A 96 20.28 5.01 -10.19
C GLY A 96 21.33 3.95 -10.54
N VAL A 97 20.96 2.66 -10.60
CA VAL A 97 21.86 1.57 -10.98
C VAL A 97 21.37 0.83 -12.23
N ASN A 98 20.15 0.28 -12.20
CA ASN A 98 19.68 -0.65 -13.26
C ASN A 98 18.17 -0.54 -13.57
N HIS A 99 17.61 0.67 -13.52
CA HIS A 99 16.16 0.96 -13.60
C HIS A 99 15.59 1.02 -15.03
#